data_AF-A0A1V5IDJ1-F1
#
_entry.id   AF-A0A1V5IDJ1-F1
#
_cell.length_a   1.000
_cell.length_b   1.000
_cell.length_c   1.000
_cell.angle_alpha   90.00
_cell.angle_beta   90.00
_cell.angle_gamma   90.00
#
_symmetry.space_group_name_H-M   'P 1'
#
loop_
_entity.id
_entity.type
_entity.pdbx_description
1 polymer ?
#
loop_
_entity_poly.entity_id
_entity_poly.type
_entity_poly.pdbx_seq_one_letter_code
_entity_poly.pdbx_strand_id
1 'polypeptide(L)'
;MIFDAETGLPIKQECAPDILHDLQLIRREENEHPGTLQELHPRDITAAWNRLAEYRTIVTSPVSADEARDCAIEKGMALLGALQDIYFIRVKKIAVAACDVCMVGSVNPGHLTPEENHLYETLQSAMFDYLSARGFKNTPDGMELSMSKPPEVKA
;
A
#
# COMPACT_ATOMS: atom_id res chain seq x y z
N MET A 1 -22.06 15.79 -23.73
CA MET A 1 -21.39 16.60 -22.70
C MET A 1 -22.48 17.39 -21.98
N ILE A 2 -22.72 17.09 -20.70
CA ILE A 2 -23.78 17.72 -19.91
C ILE A 2 -23.13 18.88 -19.14
N PHE A 3 -23.77 20.03 -19.11
CA PHE A 3 -23.29 21.22 -18.42
C PHE A 3 -24.17 21.50 -17.22
N ASP A 4 -23.55 21.96 -16.13
CA ASP A 4 -24.28 22.45 -14.97
C ASP A 4 -25.01 23.75 -15.36
N ALA A 5 -26.31 23.80 -15.10
CA ALA A 5 -27.18 24.87 -15.59
C ALA A 5 -26.96 26.21 -14.87
N GLU A 6 -26.34 26.21 -13.68
CA GLU A 6 -26.11 27.41 -12.87
C GLU A 6 -24.69 27.97 -13.03
N THR A 7 -23.70 27.10 -13.25
CA THR A 7 -22.27 27.47 -13.33
C THR A 7 -21.70 27.40 -14.74
N GLY A 8 -22.39 26.75 -15.68
CA GLY A 8 -21.94 26.58 -17.07
C GLY A 8 -20.68 25.72 -17.21
N LEU A 9 -20.24 25.07 -16.13
CA LEU A 9 -19.07 24.20 -16.13
C LEU A 9 -19.43 22.83 -16.69
N PRO A 10 -18.52 22.18 -17.45
CA PRO A 10 -18.75 20.83 -17.93
C PRO A 10 -18.85 19.89 -16.72
N ILE A 11 -20.03 19.27 -16.54
CA ILE A 11 -20.17 18.14 -15.64
C ILE A 11 -19.41 17.02 -16.33
N LYS A 12 -18.17 16.76 -15.88
CA LYS A 12 -17.47 15.52 -16.22
C LYS A 12 -18.40 14.38 -15.80
N GLN A 13 -19.02 13.76 -16.81
CA GLN A 13 -19.83 12.55 -16.67
C GLN A 13 -19.09 11.60 -15.72
N GLU A 14 -19.77 11.19 -14.65
CA GLU A 14 -19.32 10.15 -13.72
C GLU A 14 -19.11 8.85 -14.53
N CYS A 15 -17.88 8.65 -14.99
CA CYS A 15 -17.43 7.40 -15.62
C CYS A 15 -16.14 6.87 -14.98
N ALA A 16 -15.79 7.36 -13.80
CA ALA A 16 -14.89 6.62 -12.93
C ALA A 16 -15.78 5.81 -11.97
N PRO A 17 -15.70 4.46 -11.93
CA PRO A 17 -16.27 3.69 -10.82
C PRO A 17 -15.85 4.35 -9.51
N ASP A 18 -16.68 4.28 -8.47
CA ASP A 18 -16.45 4.99 -7.21
C ASP A 18 -15.14 4.50 -6.58
N ILE A 19 -14.03 5.13 -6.93
CA ILE A 19 -12.67 4.74 -6.51
C ILE A 19 -12.62 4.70 -4.99
N LEU A 20 -13.35 5.58 -4.31
CA LEU A 20 -13.44 5.54 -2.86
C LEU A 20 -14.12 4.24 -2.38
N HIS A 21 -15.22 3.84 -3.00
CA HIS A 21 -15.90 2.58 -2.69
C HIS A 21 -14.97 1.38 -2.90
N ASP A 22 -14.26 1.32 -4.02
CA ASP A 22 -13.36 0.22 -4.34
C ASP A 22 -12.20 0.15 -3.32
N LEU A 23 -11.59 1.29 -2.99
CA LEU A 23 -10.53 1.38 -1.97
C LEU A 23 -11.04 0.98 -0.58
N GLN A 24 -12.27 1.37 -0.22
CA GLN A 24 -12.90 0.98 1.05
C GLN A 24 -13.19 -0.52 1.12
N LEU A 25 -13.63 -1.13 0.01
CA LEU A 25 -13.87 -2.56 -0.09
C LEU A 25 -12.55 -3.33 0.09
N ILE A 26 -11.49 -2.90 -0.60
CA ILE A 26 -10.16 -3.49 -0.47
C ILE A 26 -9.64 -3.39 0.97
N ARG A 27 -9.79 -2.21 1.60
CA ARG A 27 -9.44 -2.02 3.02
C ARG A 27 -10.20 -2.97 3.92
N ARG A 28 -11.51 -3.14 3.68
CA ARG A 28 -12.36 -4.02 4.46
C ARG A 28 -11.94 -5.48 4.31
N GLU A 29 -11.70 -5.94 3.08
CA GLU A 29 -11.27 -7.31 2.79
C GLU A 29 -9.96 -7.64 3.50
N GLU A 30 -8.97 -6.77 3.49
CA GLU A 30 -7.71 -7.04 4.20
C GLU A 30 -7.87 -7.04 5.73
N ASN A 31 -8.76 -6.21 6.28
CA ASN A 31 -9.04 -6.23 7.72
C ASN A 31 -9.78 -7.51 8.15
N GLU A 32 -10.72 -7.99 7.33
CA GLU A 32 -11.48 -9.22 7.59
C GLU A 32 -10.63 -10.47 7.28
N HIS A 33 -9.78 -10.40 6.26
CA HIS A 33 -8.96 -11.48 5.72
C HIS A 33 -7.53 -10.98 5.44
N PRO A 34 -6.67 -10.90 6.47
CA PRO A 34 -5.29 -10.43 6.30
C PRO A 34 -4.53 -11.25 5.25
N GLY A 35 -3.83 -10.56 4.36
CA GLY A 35 -3.10 -11.19 3.27
C GLY A 35 -3.86 -11.26 1.95
N THR A 36 -5.19 -11.07 1.91
CA THR A 36 -5.99 -11.23 0.69
C THR A 36 -6.12 -10.00 -0.18
N LEU A 37 -5.59 -8.83 0.24
CA LEU A 37 -5.59 -7.60 -0.59
C LEU A 37 -5.24 -7.94 -2.04
N GLN A 38 -6.22 -7.79 -2.94
CA GLN A 38 -5.98 -7.91 -4.36
C GLN A 38 -4.98 -6.84 -4.80
N GLU A 39 -4.27 -7.10 -5.90
CA GLU A 39 -3.37 -6.11 -6.49
C GLU A 39 -4.12 -4.82 -6.79
N LEU A 40 -3.82 -3.78 -6.02
CA LEU A 40 -4.20 -2.43 -6.42
C LEU A 40 -3.39 -2.06 -7.65
N HIS A 41 -4.11 -1.94 -8.76
CA HIS A 41 -3.49 -1.61 -10.02
C HIS A 41 -2.94 -0.17 -9.96
N PRO A 42 -1.73 0.09 -10.46
CA PRO A 42 -1.16 1.45 -10.49
C PRO A 42 -2.08 2.49 -11.14
N ARG A 43 -2.92 2.04 -12.08
CA ARG A 43 -3.97 2.85 -12.72
C ARG A 43 -4.96 3.42 -11.70
N ASP A 44 -5.41 2.62 -10.74
CA ASP A 44 -6.46 3.03 -9.80
C ASP A 44 -5.90 3.98 -8.74
N ILE A 45 -4.66 3.76 -8.31
CA ILE A 45 -3.89 4.72 -7.51
C ILE A 45 -3.74 6.06 -8.24
N THR A 46 -3.35 6.02 -9.52
CA THR A 46 -3.21 7.23 -10.35
C THR A 46 -4.55 7.95 -10.51
N ALA A 47 -5.63 7.21 -10.74
CA ALA A 47 -6.97 7.76 -10.85
C ALA A 47 -7.43 8.41 -9.53
N ALA A 48 -7.13 7.80 -8.39
CA ALA A 48 -7.41 8.36 -7.06
C ALA A 48 -6.66 9.69 -6.83
N TRP A 49 -5.37 9.75 -7.18
CA TRP A 49 -4.57 10.98 -7.10
C TRP A 49 -5.10 12.09 -8.01
N ASN A 50 -5.48 11.74 -9.24
CA ASN A 50 -6.12 12.69 -10.16
C ASN A 50 -7.43 13.23 -9.57
N ARG A 51 -8.23 12.37 -8.94
CA ARG A 51 -9.49 12.77 -8.31
C ARG A 51 -9.28 13.67 -7.09
N LEU A 52 -8.26 13.41 -6.27
CA LEU A 52 -7.84 14.31 -5.20
C LEU A 52 -7.42 15.69 -5.73
N ALA A 53 -6.72 15.74 -6.86
CA ALA A 53 -6.35 17.01 -7.50
C ALA A 53 -7.59 17.79 -8.00
N GLU A 54 -8.60 17.09 -8.51
CA GLU A 54 -9.89 17.70 -8.87
C GLU A 54 -10.60 18.28 -7.64
N TYR A 55 -10.71 17.53 -6.55
CA TYR A 55 -11.31 18.05 -5.30
C TYR A 55 -10.56 19.26 -4.77
N ARG A 56 -9.22 19.22 -4.76
CA ARG A 56 -8.40 20.37 -4.38
C ARG A 56 -8.71 21.59 -5.23
N THR A 57 -8.87 21.42 -6.55
CA THR A 57 -9.20 22.50 -7.48
C THR A 57 -10.54 23.14 -7.12
N ILE A 58 -11.57 22.32 -6.84
CA ILE A 58 -12.89 22.79 -6.41
C ILE A 58 -12.79 23.57 -5.09
N VAL A 59 -12.05 23.05 -4.11
CA VAL A 59 -11.88 23.70 -2.79
C VAL A 59 -11.19 25.06 -2.91
N THR A 60 -10.19 25.18 -3.79
CA THR A 60 -9.42 26.42 -3.97
C THR A 60 -10.05 27.41 -4.95
N SER A 61 -11.12 27.02 -5.64
CA SER A 61 -11.74 27.85 -6.67
C SER A 61 -12.57 28.98 -6.04
N PRO A 62 -12.33 30.24 -6.41
CA PRO A 62 -13.07 31.39 -5.87
C PRO A 62 -14.51 31.46 -6.38
N VAL A 63 -14.86 30.69 -7.41
CA VAL A 63 -16.20 30.65 -8.04
C VAL A 63 -16.99 29.41 -7.66
N SER A 64 -16.43 28.52 -6.82
CA SER A 64 -17.14 27.33 -6.36
C SER A 64 -18.10 27.68 -5.22
N ALA A 65 -19.35 27.23 -5.37
CA ALA A 65 -20.38 27.33 -4.34
C ALA A 65 -19.92 26.68 -3.02
N ASP A 66 -20.41 27.17 -1.89
CA ASP A 66 -20.05 26.65 -0.57
C ASP A 66 -20.39 25.16 -0.47
N GLU A 67 -21.56 24.71 -0.94
CA GLU A 67 -21.93 23.28 -0.88
C GLU A 67 -21.00 22.40 -1.72
N ALA A 68 -20.53 22.90 -2.86
CA ALA A 68 -19.60 22.18 -3.73
C ALA A 68 -18.21 22.07 -3.08
N ARG A 69 -17.77 23.11 -2.36
CA ARG A 69 -16.51 23.09 -1.59
C ARG A 69 -16.60 22.11 -0.42
N ASP A 70 -17.67 22.15 0.37
CA ASP A 70 -17.87 21.26 1.51
C ASP A 70 -17.90 19.78 1.08
N CYS A 71 -18.65 19.48 0.01
CA CYS A 71 -18.69 18.14 -0.58
C CYS A 71 -17.31 17.68 -1.09
N ALA A 72 -16.54 18.56 -1.72
CA ALA A 72 -15.18 18.25 -2.18
C ALA A 72 -14.20 18.01 -1.02
N ILE A 73 -14.34 18.74 0.09
CA ILE A 73 -13.54 18.51 1.32
C ILE A 73 -13.87 17.14 1.89
N GLU A 74 -15.15 16.82 2.10
CA GLU A 74 -15.59 15.56 2.70
C GLU A 74 -15.13 14.36 1.87
N LYS A 75 -15.43 14.37 0.56
CA LYS A 75 -15.04 13.28 -0.35
C LYS A 75 -13.53 13.19 -0.53
N GLY A 76 -12.84 14.33 -0.57
CA GLY A 76 -11.38 14.39 -0.66
C GLY A 76 -10.69 13.79 0.56
N MET A 77 -11.18 14.11 1.76
CA MET A 77 -10.66 13.56 3.02
C MET A 77 -10.90 12.04 3.10
N ALA A 78 -12.10 11.57 2.73
CA ALA A 78 -12.42 10.15 2.72
C ALA A 78 -11.51 9.36 1.75
N LEU A 79 -11.31 9.89 0.54
CA LEU A 79 -10.42 9.30 -0.48
C LEU A 79 -8.96 9.29 -0.05
N LEU A 80 -8.48 10.39 0.54
CA LEU A 80 -7.11 10.46 1.06
C LEU A 80 -6.88 9.45 2.19
N GLY A 81 -7.83 9.33 3.12
CA GLY A 81 -7.74 8.35 4.21
C GLY A 81 -7.70 6.91 3.69
N ALA A 82 -8.57 6.57 2.73
CA ALA A 82 -8.58 5.24 2.13
C ALA A 82 -7.26 4.89 1.41
N LEU A 83 -6.68 5.85 0.68
CA LEU A 83 -5.36 5.68 0.05
C LEU A 83 -4.26 5.46 1.08
N GLN A 84 -4.22 6.27 2.15
CA GLN A 84 -3.21 6.15 3.20
C GLN A 84 -3.25 4.78 3.88
N ASP A 85 -4.45 4.29 4.20
CA ASP A 85 -4.64 2.96 4.80
C ASP A 85 -4.10 1.86 3.88
N ILE A 86 -4.41 1.93 2.59
CA ILE A 86 -3.93 0.97 1.60
C ILE A 86 -2.41 0.98 1.48
N TYR A 87 -1.80 2.17 1.39
CA TYR A 87 -0.34 2.29 1.36
C TYR A 87 0.30 1.69 2.61
N PHE A 88 -0.27 1.97 3.79
CA PHE A 88 0.20 1.42 5.05
C PHE A 88 0.14 -0.11 5.07
N ILE A 89 -0.98 -0.68 4.63
CA ILE A 89 -1.15 -2.13 4.50
C ILE A 89 -0.10 -2.73 3.55
N ARG A 90 0.12 -2.13 2.38
CA ARG A 90 1.10 -2.63 1.40
C ARG A 90 2.51 -2.61 1.96
N VAL A 91 2.92 -1.51 2.60
CA VAL A 91 4.22 -1.41 3.29
C VAL A 91 4.35 -2.49 4.37
N LYS A 92 3.30 -2.73 5.16
CA LYS A 92 3.29 -3.78 6.18
C LYS A 92 3.49 -5.17 5.55
N LYS A 93 2.80 -5.49 4.45
CA LYS A 93 2.97 -6.77 3.73
C LYS A 93 4.41 -6.95 3.23
N ILE A 94 4.97 -5.91 2.62
CA ILE A 94 6.36 -5.92 2.13
C ILE A 94 7.34 -6.18 3.27
N ALA A 95 7.15 -5.48 4.41
CA ALA A 95 8.00 -5.66 5.57
C ALA A 95 7.92 -7.07 6.14
N VAL A 96 6.71 -7.65 6.24
CA VAL A 96 6.51 -9.04 6.69
C VAL A 96 7.21 -10.01 5.74
N ALA A 97 6.98 -9.88 4.43
CA ALA A 97 7.62 -10.75 3.43
C ALA A 97 9.16 -10.67 3.51
N ALA A 98 9.71 -9.47 3.63
CA ALA A 98 11.16 -9.27 3.76
C ALA A 98 11.74 -9.92 5.03
N CYS A 99 10.99 -9.92 6.14
CA CYS A 99 11.37 -10.60 7.37
C CYS A 99 11.25 -12.12 7.27
N ASP A 100 10.16 -12.60 6.69
CA ASP A 100 9.85 -14.04 6.59
C ASP A 100 10.89 -14.79 5.74
N VAL A 101 11.49 -14.15 4.73
CA VAL A 101 12.61 -14.75 3.98
C VAL A 101 13.76 -15.16 4.89
N CYS A 102 14.02 -14.41 5.97
CA CYS A 102 15.06 -14.77 6.92
C CYS A 102 14.69 -16.02 7.74
N MET A 103 13.41 -16.40 7.82
CA MET A 103 12.94 -17.55 8.59
C MET A 103 12.80 -18.83 7.75
N VAL A 104 12.43 -18.70 6.47
CA VAL A 104 12.08 -19.84 5.60
C VAL A 104 12.88 -19.90 4.29
N GLY A 105 13.88 -19.03 4.12
CA GLY A 105 14.81 -19.02 2.98
C GLY A 105 14.24 -18.45 1.69
N SER A 106 12.93 -18.57 1.45
CA SER A 106 12.26 -17.95 0.31
C SER A 106 10.80 -17.61 0.61
N VAL A 107 10.39 -16.42 0.15
CA VAL A 107 8.99 -15.95 0.21
C VAL A 107 8.72 -15.26 -1.11
N ASN A 108 7.55 -15.54 -1.70
CA ASN A 108 7.07 -14.77 -2.85
C ASN A 108 6.25 -13.58 -2.32
N PRO A 109 6.74 -12.33 -2.43
CA PRO A 109 6.00 -11.16 -1.96
C PRO A 109 4.81 -10.79 -2.87
N GLY A 110 4.58 -11.52 -3.96
CA GLY A 110 3.60 -11.18 -4.99
C GLY A 110 4.13 -10.12 -5.96
N HIS A 111 3.22 -9.48 -6.69
CA HIS A 111 3.60 -8.38 -7.58
C HIS A 111 3.91 -7.12 -6.78
N LEU A 112 5.13 -6.62 -6.94
CA LEU A 112 5.59 -5.35 -6.38
C LEU A 112 5.82 -4.35 -7.49
N THR A 113 5.43 -3.10 -7.27
CA THR A 113 5.92 -1.98 -8.09
C THR A 113 7.44 -1.82 -7.94
N PRO A 114 8.13 -1.15 -8.87
CA PRO A 114 9.57 -0.93 -8.76
C PRO A 114 9.99 -0.28 -7.42
N GLU A 115 9.21 0.69 -6.94
CA GLU A 115 9.46 1.38 -5.66
C GLU A 115 9.27 0.44 -4.46
N GLU A 116 8.26 -0.42 -4.51
CA GLU A 116 8.01 -1.42 -3.49
C GLU A 116 9.06 -2.53 -3.48
N ASN A 117 9.57 -2.91 -4.66
CA ASN A 117 10.66 -3.86 -4.77
C ASN A 117 11.96 -3.28 -4.16
N HIS A 118 12.23 -1.99 -4.38
CA HIS A 118 13.36 -1.33 -3.74
C HIS A 118 13.23 -1.32 -2.20
N LEU A 119 12.02 -1.07 -1.67
CA LEU A 119 11.73 -1.16 -0.24
C LEU A 119 11.93 -2.59 0.29
N TYR A 120 11.41 -3.59 -0.41
CA TYR A 120 11.54 -5.00 -0.08
C TYR A 120 13.02 -5.42 0.03
N GLU A 121 13.82 -5.14 -0.99
CA GLU A 121 15.25 -5.47 -1.03
C GLU A 121 16.03 -4.78 0.10
N THR A 122 15.72 -3.51 0.37
CA THR A 122 16.37 -2.73 1.44
C THR A 122 16.06 -3.33 2.81
N LEU A 123 14.79 -3.63 3.09
CA LEU A 123 14.38 -4.23 4.36
C LEU A 123 14.96 -5.64 4.53
N GLN A 124 14.94 -6.44 3.47
CA GLN A 124 15.52 -7.77 3.46
C GLN A 124 17.01 -7.72 3.79
N SER A 125 17.78 -6.90 3.08
CA SER A 125 19.22 -6.75 3.31
C SER A 125 19.51 -6.28 4.74
N ALA A 126 18.77 -5.28 5.24
CA ALA A 126 18.96 -4.79 6.60
C ALA A 126 18.70 -5.89 7.66
N MET A 127 17.72 -6.77 7.41
CA MET A 127 17.43 -7.88 8.31
C MET A 127 18.54 -8.95 8.27
N PHE A 128 19.04 -9.30 7.09
CA PHE A 128 20.18 -10.21 6.95
C PHE A 128 21.43 -9.69 7.65
N ASP A 129 21.74 -8.39 7.49
CA ASP A 129 22.88 -7.76 8.15
C ASP A 129 22.73 -7.80 9.67
N TYR A 130 21.53 -7.47 10.18
CA TYR A 130 21.23 -7.51 11.61
C TYR A 130 21.40 -8.92 12.19
N LEU A 131 20.82 -9.95 11.55
CA LEU A 131 20.90 -11.34 12.02
C LEU A 131 22.32 -11.90 11.90
N SER A 132 23.05 -11.56 10.83
CA SER A 132 24.45 -11.94 10.67
C SER A 132 25.33 -11.39 11.79
N ALA A 133 25.12 -10.13 12.18
CA ALA A 133 25.81 -9.52 13.32
C ALA A 133 25.49 -10.21 14.66
N ARG A 134 24.40 -10.96 14.74
CA ARG A 134 24.00 -11.79 15.91
C ARG A 134 24.50 -13.23 15.84
N GLY A 135 25.27 -13.59 14.82
CA GLY A 135 25.84 -14.93 14.67
C GLY A 135 24.97 -15.94 13.95
N PHE A 136 23.90 -15.48 13.29
CA PHE A 136 23.12 -16.31 12.37
C PHE A 136 23.89 -16.45 11.04
N LYS A 137 23.70 -17.58 10.37
CA LYS A 137 24.26 -17.87 9.05
C LYS A 137 23.12 -18.09 8.06
N ASN A 138 23.29 -17.56 6.86
CA ASN A 138 22.33 -17.75 5.78
C ASN A 138 22.44 -19.17 5.22
N THR A 139 21.32 -19.89 5.21
CA THR A 139 21.18 -21.22 4.62
C THR A 139 20.05 -21.21 3.59
N PRO A 140 19.95 -22.21 2.69
CA PRO A 140 18.83 -22.31 1.76
C PRO A 140 17.45 -22.33 2.43
N ASP A 141 17.37 -22.78 3.68
CA ASP A 141 16.13 -22.90 4.46
C ASP A 141 15.87 -21.68 5.37
N GLY A 142 16.75 -20.67 5.34
CA GLY A 142 16.66 -19.47 6.17
C GLY A 142 17.90 -19.22 7.03
N MET A 143 17.81 -18.24 7.94
CA MET A 143 18.88 -17.86 8.86
C MET A 143 18.89 -18.78 10.07
N GLU A 144 19.97 -19.54 10.26
CA GLU A 144 20.14 -20.44 11.39
C GLU A 144 21.21 -19.92 12.36
N LEU A 145 20.93 -20.01 13.68
CA LEU A 145 21.95 -19.71 14.68
C LEU A 145 23.02 -20.80 14.62
N SER A 146 24.28 -20.40 14.44
CA SER A 146 25.43 -21.30 14.48
C SER A 146 25.65 -21.80 15.92
N MET A 147 24.78 -22.70 16.41
CA MET A 147 25.07 -23.50 17.59
C MET A 147 26.27 -24.38 17.22
N SER A 148 27.43 -24.02 17.77
CA SER A 148 28.58 -24.93 17.82
C SER A 148 28.06 -26.27 18.32
N LYS A 149 28.34 -27.34 17.57
CA LYS A 149 27.92 -28.72 17.87
C LYS A 149 27.78 -28.95 19.38
N PRO A 150 26.68 -29.55 19.88
CA PRO A 150 26.65 -30.00 21.27
C PRO A 150 27.88 -30.89 21.52
N PRO A 151 28.55 -30.76 22.67
CA PRO A 151 29.79 -31.48 22.93
C PRO A 151 29.58 -32.96 22.70
N GLU A 152 30.44 -33.56 21.87
CA GLU A 152 30.45 -35.01 21.64
C GLU A 152 30.66 -35.69 23.00
N VAL A 153 29.58 -36.23 23.57
CA VAL A 153 29.66 -37.10 24.74
C VAL A 153 30.31 -38.39 24.25
N LYS A 154 31.62 -38.54 24.52
CA LYS A 154 32.30 -39.82 24.34
C LYS A 154 31.65 -40.82 25.28
N ALA A 155 31.09 -41.88 24.68
CA ALA A 155 30.61 -43.07 25.38
C ALA A 155 31.78 -43.82 26.05
#